data_AF-A0A0R2QIU7-F1
#
_entry.id   AF-A0A0R2QIU7-F1
#
_cell.length_a   1.000
_cell.length_b   1.000
_cell.length_c   1.000
_cell.angle_alpha   90.00
_cell.angle_beta   90.00
_cell.angle_gamma   90.00
#
_symmetry.space_group_name_H-M   'P 1'
#
loop_
_entity.id
_entity.type
_entity.pdbx_description
1 polymer ?
#
loop_
_entity_poly.entity_id
_entity_poly.type
_entity_poly.pdbx_seq_one_letter_code
_entity_poly.pdbx_strand_id
1 'polypeptide(L)'
;MSSGFIYLIIVGMWAAYFLPQWISRHEESSGKAIERYKNAMQVVADNNKNIKYEINIAEKNKIFLRRRLIFTSLFSIYSISNVFVFVGFLALSTTLIPLTALLIYFVNVRKQVVASQLRARRLAALEKITNRKIPTELITQEVTEGKSNDHWIPFSERPEITGVIVVPKERKGWQPTTVPKPVYTTAPKAIPSRRTIDLTTPGQWSAEQERVKALSGRDDDLFDQSQITELDEERAVNE
;
A
#
# COMPACT_ATOMS: atom_id res chain seq x y z
N MET A 1 41.27 -33.99 12.75
CA MET A 1 40.06 -33.35 13.33
C MET A 1 39.72 -32.00 12.66
N SER A 2 40.08 -31.79 11.39
CA SER A 2 39.94 -30.52 10.67
C SER A 2 38.70 -30.44 9.75
N SER A 3 38.08 -31.57 9.43
CA SER A 3 36.90 -31.62 8.55
C SER A 3 35.65 -31.00 9.17
N GLY A 4 35.47 -31.10 10.50
CA GLY A 4 34.34 -30.49 11.22
C GLY A 4 34.29 -28.97 11.12
N PHE A 5 35.46 -28.31 11.02
CA PHE A 5 35.54 -26.86 10.92
C PHE A 5 35.04 -26.34 9.57
N ILE A 6 35.28 -27.10 8.49
CA ILE A 6 34.77 -26.79 7.15
C ILE A 6 33.25 -26.93 7.10
N TYR A 7 32.67 -27.95 7.74
CA TYR A 7 31.21 -28.06 7.84
C TYR A 7 30.58 -26.91 8.64
N LEU A 8 31.23 -26.43 9.71
CA LEU A 8 30.76 -25.25 10.44
C LEU A 8 30.78 -23.97 9.57
N ILE A 9 31.81 -23.79 8.73
CA ILE A 9 31.88 -22.66 7.80
C ILE A 9 30.78 -22.75 6.74
N ILE A 10 30.56 -23.94 6.17
CA ILE A 10 29.53 -24.15 5.13
C ILE A 10 28.13 -23.92 5.71
N VAL A 11 27.84 -24.46 6.90
CA VAL A 11 26.57 -24.25 7.60
C VAL A 11 26.40 -22.77 7.96
N GLY A 12 27.47 -22.09 8.39
CA GLY A 12 27.44 -20.64 8.64
C GLY A 12 27.13 -19.82 7.38
N MET A 13 27.70 -20.20 6.23
CA MET A 13 27.43 -19.55 4.95
C MET A 13 25.99 -19.80 4.48
N TRP A 14 25.50 -21.04 4.63
CA TRP A 14 24.10 -21.38 4.34
C TRP A 14 23.14 -20.63 5.24
N ALA A 15 23.40 -20.57 6.55
CA ALA A 15 22.60 -19.80 7.49
C ALA A 15 22.60 -18.32 7.12
N ALA A 16 23.75 -17.73 6.79
CA ALA A 16 23.85 -16.32 6.40
C ALA A 16 23.06 -15.98 5.11
N TYR A 17 23.00 -16.91 4.15
CA TYR A 17 22.25 -16.72 2.92
C TYR A 17 20.75 -17.00 3.08
N PHE A 18 20.39 -18.08 3.76
CA PHE A 18 19.01 -18.53 3.87
C PHE A 18 18.23 -17.88 5.03
N LEU A 19 18.83 -17.50 6.16
CA LEU A 19 18.08 -16.83 7.25
C LEU A 19 17.39 -15.55 6.80
N PRO A 20 18.09 -14.60 6.13
CA PRO A 20 17.49 -13.34 5.72
C PRO A 20 16.35 -13.55 4.73
N GLN A 21 16.52 -14.50 3.81
CA GLN A 21 15.51 -14.79 2.80
C GLN A 21 14.31 -15.56 3.37
N TRP A 22 14.53 -16.41 4.36
CA TRP A 22 13.47 -17.17 5.04
C TRP A 22 12.64 -16.28 5.97
N ILE A 23 13.30 -15.42 6.75
CA ILE A 23 12.61 -14.49 7.64
C ILE A 23 11.76 -13.50 6.84
N SER A 24 12.27 -12.96 5.72
CA SER A 24 11.52 -11.97 4.93
C SER A 24 10.25 -12.56 4.31
N ARG A 25 10.30 -13.80 3.79
CA ARG A 25 9.16 -14.46 3.16
C ARG A 25 8.02 -14.73 4.16
N HIS A 26 8.34 -15.16 5.38
CA HIS A 26 7.33 -15.49 6.39
C HIS A 26 6.75 -14.26 7.10
N GLU A 27 7.53 -13.19 7.24
CA GLU A 27 7.07 -11.95 7.88
C GLU A 27 6.15 -11.14 6.94
N GLU A 28 6.36 -11.22 5.62
CA GLU A 28 5.55 -10.52 4.63
C GLU A 28 4.16 -11.13 4.39
N SER A 29 4.02 -12.46 4.38
CA SER A 29 2.74 -13.12 4.08
C SER A 29 1.69 -12.95 5.18
N SER A 30 2.10 -12.97 6.45
CA SER A 30 1.17 -12.86 7.58
C SER A 30 0.85 -11.41 7.92
N GLY A 31 1.88 -10.53 7.91
CA GLY A 31 1.73 -9.12 8.26
C GLY A 31 0.87 -8.35 7.26
N LYS A 32 1.10 -8.51 5.95
CA LYS A 32 0.39 -7.75 4.92
C LYS A 32 -1.11 -8.04 4.88
N ALA A 33 -1.53 -9.28 5.11
CA ALA A 33 -2.95 -9.65 5.10
C ALA A 33 -3.72 -9.04 6.29
N ILE A 34 -3.12 -9.10 7.49
CA ILE A 34 -3.69 -8.53 8.71
C ILE A 34 -3.75 -6.99 8.63
N GLU A 35 -2.71 -6.36 8.10
CA GLU A 35 -2.69 -4.91 7.88
C GLU A 35 -3.74 -4.47 6.85
N ARG A 36 -3.93 -5.22 5.75
CA ARG A 36 -4.98 -4.93 4.75
C ARG A 36 -6.38 -5.04 5.34
N TYR A 37 -6.65 -6.08 6.14
CA TYR A 37 -7.93 -6.24 6.82
C TYR A 37 -8.18 -5.10 7.82
N LYS A 38 -7.19 -4.77 8.65
CA LYS A 38 -7.29 -3.66 9.63
C LYS A 38 -7.52 -2.32 8.93
N ASN A 39 -6.85 -2.07 7.81
CA ASN A 39 -7.00 -0.84 7.02
C ASN A 39 -8.37 -0.79 6.31
N ALA A 40 -8.83 -1.90 5.74
CA ALA A 40 -10.18 -1.98 5.15
C ALA A 40 -11.28 -1.75 6.20
N MET A 41 -11.15 -2.37 7.37
CA MET A 41 -12.05 -2.17 8.51
C MET A 41 -11.99 -0.72 9.01
N GLN A 42 -10.80 -0.10 9.00
CA GLN A 42 -10.63 1.31 9.34
C GLN A 42 -11.33 2.25 8.35
N VAL A 43 -11.25 2.01 7.04
CA VAL A 43 -11.95 2.82 6.02
C VAL A 43 -13.48 2.74 6.22
N VAL A 44 -14.00 1.58 6.62
CA VAL A 44 -15.42 1.42 6.98
C VAL A 44 -15.76 2.18 8.27
N ALA A 45 -14.87 2.12 9.27
CA ALA A 45 -15.04 2.78 10.55
C ALA A 45 -14.94 4.33 10.45
N ASP A 46 -14.06 4.86 9.60
CA ASP A 46 -13.85 6.31 9.40
C ASP A 46 -15.07 7.01 8.78
N ASN A 47 -16.00 6.27 8.16
CA ASN A 47 -17.31 6.81 7.75
C ASN A 47 -18.15 7.26 8.97
N ASN A 48 -17.87 6.67 10.14
CA ASN A 48 -18.40 7.13 11.41
C ASN A 48 -17.52 8.26 11.98
N LYS A 49 -17.95 9.52 11.77
CA LYS A 49 -17.26 10.76 12.18
C LYS A 49 -16.86 10.85 13.67
N ASN A 50 -17.35 9.94 14.52
CA ASN A 50 -17.05 9.93 15.95
C ASN A 50 -15.82 9.11 16.35
N ILE A 51 -15.17 8.40 15.44
CA ILE A 51 -13.98 7.61 15.78
C ILE A 51 -12.75 8.53 15.69
N LYS A 52 -12.50 9.29 16.76
CA LYS A 52 -11.20 9.92 16.96
C LYS A 52 -10.14 8.82 16.95
N TYR A 53 -9.17 8.96 16.05
CA TYR A 53 -7.96 8.16 16.05
C TYR A 53 -7.27 8.32 17.40
N GLU A 54 -7.48 7.38 18.30
CA GLU A 54 -6.60 7.23 19.44
C GLU A 54 -5.35 6.57 18.88
N ILE A 55 -4.31 7.37 18.68
CA ILE A 55 -2.95 6.85 18.55
C ILE A 55 -2.81 5.79 19.62
N ASN A 56 -2.59 4.54 19.26
CA ASN A 56 -2.40 3.50 20.26
C ASN A 56 -1.06 3.77 20.98
N ILE A 57 -1.11 4.59 22.04
CA ILE A 57 0.05 5.00 22.84
C ILE A 57 0.74 3.76 23.40
N ALA A 58 -0.03 2.71 23.71
CA ALA A 58 0.50 1.43 24.15
C ALA A 58 1.34 0.73 23.05
N GLU A 59 0.91 0.74 21.79
CA GLU A 59 1.72 0.22 20.67
C GLU A 59 3.01 1.02 20.48
N LYS A 60 2.96 2.36 20.56
CA LYS A 60 4.16 3.22 20.51
C LYS A 60 5.13 2.91 21.65
N ASN A 61 4.61 2.72 22.86
CA ASN A 61 5.40 2.38 24.03
C ASN A 61 6.07 1.00 23.89
N LYS A 62 5.39 0.00 23.32
CA LYS A 62 5.98 -1.32 23.03
C LYS A 62 7.17 -1.23 22.07
N ILE A 63 7.06 -0.43 21.01
CA ILE A 63 8.15 -0.22 20.05
C ILE A 63 9.36 0.45 20.72
N PHE A 64 9.12 1.47 21.55
CA PHE A 64 10.19 2.15 22.29
C PHE A 64 10.88 1.22 23.29
N LEU A 65 10.10 0.43 24.04
CA LEU A 65 10.63 -0.55 24.99
C LEU A 65 11.49 -1.62 24.30
N ARG A 66 11.04 -2.15 23.15
CA ARG A 66 11.82 -3.14 22.37
C ARG A 66 13.16 -2.56 21.90
N ARG A 67 13.16 -1.33 21.39
CA ARG A 67 14.40 -0.64 20.97
C ARG A 67 15.33 -0.40 22.14
N ARG A 68 14.80 0.05 23.27
CA ARG A 68 15.58 0.26 24.50
C ARG A 68 16.20 -1.04 24.98
N LEU A 69 15.44 -2.14 25.03
CA LEU A 69 15.92 -3.44 25.48
C LEU A 69 17.07 -3.97 24.59
N ILE A 70 16.89 -3.94 23.27
CA ILE A 70 17.94 -4.37 22.33
C ILE A 70 19.19 -3.50 22.47
N PHE A 71 19.03 -2.17 22.54
CA PHE A 71 20.14 -1.24 22.73
C PHE A 71 20.86 -1.49 24.06
N THR A 72 20.13 -1.65 25.17
CA THR A 72 20.72 -1.91 26.48
C THR A 72 21.44 -3.25 26.53
N SER A 73 20.92 -4.28 25.84
CA SER A 73 21.56 -5.59 25.74
C SER A 73 22.85 -5.53 24.92
N LEU A 74 22.84 -4.88 23.74
CA LEU A 74 24.07 -4.71 22.94
C LEU A 74 25.10 -3.85 23.67
N PHE A 75 24.66 -2.78 24.33
CA PHE A 75 25.53 -1.89 25.08
C PHE A 75 26.12 -2.58 26.32
N SER A 76 25.34 -3.42 27.01
CA SER A 76 25.85 -4.20 28.14
C SER A 76 26.88 -5.22 27.68
N ILE A 77 26.65 -5.92 26.56
CA ILE A 77 27.64 -6.84 25.98
C ILE A 77 28.93 -6.10 25.60
N TYR A 78 28.82 -4.92 24.98
CA TYR A 78 30.00 -4.08 24.67
C TYR A 78 30.74 -3.64 25.94
N SER A 79 30.01 -3.24 26.98
CA SER A 79 30.59 -2.83 28.26
C SER A 79 31.30 -3.99 28.96
N ILE A 80 30.67 -5.17 29.00
CA ILE A 80 31.25 -6.39 29.56
C ILE A 80 32.52 -6.76 28.80
N SER A 81 32.51 -6.71 27.46
CA SER A 81 33.69 -6.98 26.64
C SER A 81 34.86 -6.06 26.99
N ASN A 82 34.60 -4.76 27.22
CA ASN A 82 35.64 -3.81 27.66
C ASN A 82 36.19 -4.15 29.06
N VAL A 83 35.34 -4.57 30.00
CA VAL A 83 35.79 -5.01 31.34
C VAL A 83 36.72 -6.23 31.24
N PHE A 84 36.40 -7.21 30.40
CA PHE A 84 37.26 -8.38 30.19
C PHE A 84 38.61 -8.04 29.55
N VAL A 85 38.66 -7.04 28.66
CA VAL A 85 39.92 -6.52 28.12
C VAL A 85 40.72 -5.81 29.22
N PHE A 86 40.07 -5.02 30.06
CA PHE A 86 40.74 -4.31 31.16
C PHE A 86 41.40 -5.26 32.18
N VAL A 87 40.76 -6.40 32.46
CA VAL A 87 41.32 -7.47 33.31
C VAL A 87 42.45 -8.25 32.60
N GLY A 88 42.60 -8.08 31.28
CA GLY A 88 43.62 -8.77 30.49
C GLY A 88 43.24 -10.19 30.05
N PHE A 89 41.97 -10.58 30.18
CA PHE A 89 41.49 -11.90 29.81
C PHE A 89 41.23 -12.05 28.30
N LEU A 90 40.93 -10.95 27.60
CA LEU A 90 40.66 -10.92 26.17
C LEU A 90 41.56 -9.94 25.43
N ALA A 91 41.88 -10.27 24.18
CA ALA A 91 42.54 -9.37 23.27
C ALA A 91 41.64 -8.16 22.92
N LEU A 92 42.26 -7.00 22.71
CA LEU A 92 41.55 -5.76 22.35
C LEU A 92 40.73 -5.92 21.05
N SER A 93 41.17 -6.79 20.15
CA SER A 93 40.49 -7.14 18.90
C SER A 93 39.08 -7.71 19.12
N THR A 94 38.83 -8.38 20.25
CA THR A 94 37.52 -8.96 20.53
C THR A 94 36.44 -7.89 20.75
N THR A 95 36.83 -6.68 21.18
CA THR A 95 35.89 -5.56 21.38
C THR A 95 35.37 -4.96 20.07
N LEU A 96 36.05 -5.18 18.94
CA LEU A 96 35.58 -4.74 17.62
C LEU A 96 34.27 -5.42 17.21
N ILE A 97 34.03 -6.67 17.64
CA ILE A 97 32.80 -7.40 17.31
C ILE A 97 31.55 -6.71 17.90
N PRO A 98 31.45 -6.48 19.23
CA PRO A 98 30.30 -5.77 19.79
C PRO A 98 30.24 -4.29 19.36
N LEU A 99 31.38 -3.65 19.08
CA LEU A 99 31.42 -2.28 18.55
C LEU A 99 30.75 -2.20 17.16
N THR A 100 31.11 -3.10 16.24
CA THR A 100 30.53 -3.14 14.90
C THR A 100 29.02 -3.45 14.95
N ALA A 101 28.60 -4.37 15.82
CA ALA A 101 27.18 -4.66 16.04
C ALA A 101 26.39 -3.42 16.52
N LEU A 102 26.94 -2.64 17.45
CA LEU A 102 26.33 -1.38 17.91
C LEU A 102 26.20 -0.36 16.78
N LEU A 103 27.24 -0.19 15.95
CA LEU A 103 27.21 0.76 14.82
C LEU A 103 26.15 0.37 13.77
N ILE A 104 26.08 -0.91 13.41
CA ILE A 104 25.07 -1.43 12.47
C ILE A 104 23.66 -1.17 13.04
N TYR A 105 23.45 -1.46 14.32
CA TYR A 105 22.18 -1.19 14.99
C TYR A 105 21.81 0.30 14.96
N PHE A 106 22.76 1.19 15.22
CA PHE A 106 22.52 2.64 15.18
C PHE A 106 22.08 3.12 13.79
N VAL A 107 22.74 2.65 12.73
CA VAL A 107 22.36 2.97 11.35
C VAL A 107 20.95 2.45 11.04
N ASN A 108 20.63 1.22 11.46
CA ASN A 108 19.30 0.64 11.26
C ASN A 108 18.21 1.45 11.98
N VAL A 109 18.43 1.81 13.25
CA VAL A 109 17.51 2.66 14.02
C VAL A 109 17.35 4.02 13.36
N ARG A 110 18.43 4.64 12.90
CA ARG A 110 18.37 5.94 12.18
C ARG A 110 17.52 5.83 10.92
N LYS A 111 17.74 4.80 10.09
CA LYS A 111 16.90 4.55 8.90
C LYS A 111 15.43 4.35 9.28
N GLN A 112 15.16 3.57 10.33
CA GLN A 112 13.81 3.32 10.80
C GLN A 112 13.11 4.58 11.32
N VAL A 113 13.83 5.44 12.04
CA VAL A 113 13.33 6.74 12.53
C VAL A 113 13.04 7.68 11.37
N VAL A 114 13.96 7.83 10.41
CA VAL A 114 13.75 8.68 9.22
C VAL A 114 12.54 8.23 8.43
N ALA A 115 12.40 6.92 8.18
CA ALA A 115 11.22 6.37 7.51
C ALA A 115 9.92 6.67 8.28
N SER A 116 9.94 6.57 9.62
CA SER A 116 8.77 6.90 10.44
C SER A 116 8.44 8.40 10.44
N GLN A 117 9.44 9.28 10.44
CA GLN A 117 9.25 10.73 10.38
C GLN A 117 8.69 11.16 9.02
N LEU A 118 9.18 10.58 7.93
CA LEU A 118 8.64 10.81 6.58
C LEU A 118 7.17 10.43 6.49
N ARG A 119 6.79 9.26 7.04
CA ARG A 119 5.38 8.84 7.12
C ARG A 119 4.55 9.82 7.95
N ALA A 120 5.01 10.23 9.12
CA ALA A 120 4.31 11.20 9.96
C ALA A 120 4.10 12.55 9.25
N ARG A 121 5.10 13.05 8.51
CA ARG A 121 4.98 14.27 7.70
C ARG A 121 3.96 14.13 6.57
N ARG A 122 3.93 12.99 5.88
CA ARG A 122 2.95 12.70 4.82
C ARG A 122 1.53 12.67 5.37
N LEU A 123 1.32 12.00 6.51
CA LEU A 123 0.01 11.94 7.16
C LEU A 123 -0.46 13.33 7.62
N ALA A 124 0.42 14.14 8.21
CA ALA A 124 0.08 15.52 8.60
C ALA A 124 -0.28 16.41 7.38
N ALA A 125 0.36 16.19 6.22
CA ALA A 125 0.00 16.87 4.99
C ALA A 125 -1.38 16.42 4.47
N LEU A 126 -1.67 15.12 4.50
CA LEU A 126 -2.99 14.58 4.13
C LEU A 126 -4.09 15.07 5.07
N GLU A 127 -3.82 15.13 6.38
CA GLU A 127 -4.74 15.68 7.37
C GLU A 127 -5.11 17.15 7.04
N LYS A 128 -4.11 17.95 6.64
CA LYS A 128 -4.34 19.34 6.23
C LYS A 128 -5.17 19.46 4.95
N ILE A 129 -5.05 18.50 4.03
CA ILE A 129 -5.83 18.46 2.78
C ILE A 129 -7.26 18.01 3.07
N THR A 130 -7.46 16.96 3.86
CA THR A 130 -8.80 16.45 4.20
C THR A 130 -9.59 17.41 5.10
N ASN A 131 -8.93 18.06 6.07
CA ASN A 131 -9.60 19.08 6.91
C ASN A 131 -9.84 20.40 6.18
N ARG A 132 -9.23 20.63 5.01
CA ARG A 132 -9.61 21.76 4.18
C ARG A 132 -11.01 21.47 3.66
N LYS A 133 -12.00 22.11 4.29
CA LYS A 133 -13.39 22.14 3.81
C LYS A 133 -13.32 22.63 2.36
N ILE A 134 -13.39 21.70 1.40
CA ILE A 134 -13.48 22.05 -0.01
C ILE A 134 -14.72 22.94 -0.09
N PRO A 135 -14.61 24.20 -0.53
CA PRO A 135 -15.79 24.94 -0.90
C PRO A 135 -16.33 24.19 -2.11
N THR A 136 -17.22 23.23 -1.86
CA THR A 136 -18.19 22.83 -2.85
C THR A 136 -18.99 24.11 -3.06
N GLU A 137 -18.55 24.96 -4.00
CA GLU A 137 -19.47 25.83 -4.69
C GLU A 137 -20.47 24.88 -5.31
N LEU A 138 -21.53 24.60 -4.54
CA LEU A 138 -22.79 24.18 -5.11
C LEU A 138 -23.09 25.30 -6.08
N ILE A 139 -22.74 25.10 -7.36
CA ILE A 139 -23.42 25.78 -8.44
C ILE A 139 -24.85 25.29 -8.31
N THR A 140 -25.60 25.92 -7.41
CA THR A 140 -27.04 25.95 -7.43
C THR A 140 -27.33 26.69 -8.71
N GLN A 141 -27.30 25.98 -9.85
CA GLN A 141 -28.14 26.35 -10.96
C GLN A 141 -29.52 26.40 -10.32
N GLU A 142 -30.00 27.62 -10.14
CA GLU A 142 -31.39 27.94 -9.90
C GLU A 142 -32.12 27.44 -11.15
N VAL A 143 -32.28 26.12 -11.25
CA VAL A 143 -33.34 25.53 -12.04
C VAL A 143 -34.57 26.08 -11.35
N THR A 144 -35.15 27.11 -11.93
CA THR A 144 -36.51 27.54 -11.64
C THR A 144 -37.40 26.34 -11.92
N GLU A 145 -37.50 25.45 -10.94
CA GLU A 145 -38.47 24.37 -10.93
C GLU A 145 -39.81 25.12 -10.88
N GLY A 146 -40.47 25.17 -12.04
CA GLY A 146 -41.84 25.63 -12.11
C GLY A 146 -42.60 24.81 -11.07
N LYS A 147 -43.15 25.50 -10.07
CA LYS A 147 -43.90 24.93 -8.95
C LYS A 147 -45.04 24.05 -9.50
N SER A 148 -44.76 22.79 -9.83
CA SER A 148 -45.81 21.82 -10.10
C SER A 148 -46.28 21.33 -8.74
N ASN A 149 -47.56 21.52 -8.46
CA ASN A 149 -48.23 20.92 -7.31
C ASN A 149 -48.48 19.44 -7.60
N ASP A 150 -47.45 18.70 -8.00
CA ASP A 150 -47.57 17.27 -8.23
C ASP A 150 -47.53 16.59 -6.86
N HIS A 151 -48.70 16.56 -6.23
CA HIS A 151 -48.99 15.74 -5.07
C HIS A 151 -48.60 14.31 -5.42
N TRP A 152 -47.59 13.78 -4.76
CA TRP A 152 -47.15 12.41 -5.00
C TRP A 152 -48.24 11.45 -4.51
N ILE A 153 -48.98 10.85 -5.45
CA ILE A 153 -50.00 9.84 -5.16
C ILE A 153 -49.34 8.46 -5.32
N PRO A 154 -49.25 7.65 -4.25
CA PRO A 154 -48.73 6.30 -4.34
C PRO A 154 -49.55 5.47 -5.33
N PHE A 155 -48.91 4.52 -6.01
CA PHE A 155 -49.55 3.74 -7.08
C PHE A 155 -50.85 3.05 -6.66
N SER A 156 -50.99 2.68 -5.39
CA SER A 156 -52.19 2.08 -4.82
C SER A 156 -53.42 2.99 -4.79
N GLU A 157 -53.21 4.31 -4.74
CA GLU A 157 -54.28 5.31 -4.61
C GLU A 157 -54.64 5.98 -5.94
N ARG A 158 -54.01 5.57 -7.05
CA ARG A 158 -54.34 6.09 -8.37
C ARG A 158 -55.66 5.47 -8.85
N PRO A 159 -56.72 6.26 -9.11
CA PRO A 159 -58.03 5.74 -9.53
C PRO A 159 -58.01 5.09 -10.93
N GLU A 160 -56.90 5.17 -11.66
CA GLU A 160 -56.78 4.73 -13.05
C GLU A 160 -56.23 3.31 -13.22
N ILE A 161 -55.74 2.65 -12.16
CA ILE A 161 -55.03 1.35 -12.29
C ILE A 161 -55.98 0.13 -12.19
N THR A 162 -57.26 0.34 -11.90
CA THR A 162 -58.29 -0.72 -11.86
C THR A 162 -59.11 -0.83 -13.15
N GLY A 163 -58.59 -0.34 -14.28
CA GLY A 163 -59.19 -0.52 -15.60
C GLY A 163 -58.34 -1.43 -16.48
N VAL A 164 -58.95 -2.46 -17.05
CA VAL A 164 -58.37 -3.15 -18.22
C VAL A 164 -58.13 -2.10 -19.30
N ILE A 165 -56.86 -1.75 -19.51
CA ILE A 165 -56.46 -0.75 -20.50
C ILE A 165 -56.67 -1.37 -21.88
N VAL A 166 -57.79 -1.05 -22.54
CA VAL A 166 -58.01 -1.43 -23.94
C VAL A 166 -57.08 -0.56 -24.79
N VAL A 167 -55.92 -1.10 -25.13
CA VAL A 167 -54.95 -0.46 -26.02
C VAL A 167 -55.60 -0.27 -27.40
N PRO A 168 -55.75 0.96 -27.92
CA PRO A 168 -56.24 1.18 -29.28
C PRO A 168 -55.31 0.51 -30.29
N LYS A 169 -55.88 -0.24 -31.25
CA LYS A 169 -55.14 -1.06 -32.23
C LYS A 169 -54.28 -0.25 -33.21
N GLU A 170 -54.42 1.08 -33.23
CA GLU A 170 -53.78 1.99 -34.18
C GLU A 170 -52.56 2.76 -33.63
N ARG A 171 -51.77 2.14 -32.73
CA ARG A 171 -50.49 2.76 -32.33
C ARG A 171 -49.49 2.67 -33.47
N LYS A 172 -49.02 3.82 -33.97
CA LYS A 172 -47.88 3.93 -34.89
C LYS A 172 -46.58 3.48 -34.20
N GLY A 173 -46.43 2.17 -34.00
CA GLY A 173 -45.20 1.48 -33.64
C GLY A 173 -44.52 1.95 -32.35
N TRP A 174 -43.45 1.26 -31.99
CA TRP A 174 -42.49 1.74 -31.02
C TRP A 174 -41.60 2.82 -31.68
N GLN A 175 -41.44 3.97 -31.03
CA GLN A 175 -40.55 5.03 -31.50
C GLN A 175 -39.28 5.01 -30.63
N PRO A 176 -38.08 4.82 -31.22
CA PRO A 176 -36.84 4.81 -30.46
C PRO A 176 -36.55 6.18 -29.85
N THR A 177 -36.33 6.21 -28.55
CA THR A 177 -35.79 7.40 -27.87
C THR A 177 -34.28 7.46 -28.09
N THR A 178 -33.75 8.62 -28.49
CA THR A 178 -32.31 8.78 -28.73
C THR A 178 -31.55 8.87 -27.42
N VAL A 179 -30.62 7.94 -27.21
CA VAL A 179 -29.71 7.93 -26.05
C VAL A 179 -28.60 8.98 -26.25
N PRO A 180 -28.21 9.75 -25.22
CA PRO A 180 -27.09 10.69 -25.35
C PRO A 180 -25.78 9.96 -25.68
N LYS A 181 -24.88 10.66 -26.37
CA LYS A 181 -23.56 10.12 -26.71
C LYS A 181 -22.75 9.87 -25.43
N PRO A 182 -21.98 8.78 -25.36
CA PRO A 182 -21.16 8.49 -24.20
C PRO A 182 -19.98 9.45 -24.08
N VAL A 183 -19.58 9.76 -22.84
CA VAL A 183 -18.59 10.79 -22.48
C VAL A 183 -17.22 10.58 -23.13
N TYR A 184 -16.83 9.32 -23.39
CA TYR A 184 -15.54 9.03 -24.05
C TYR A 184 -15.47 9.54 -25.51
N THR A 185 -16.58 9.90 -26.14
CA THR A 185 -16.59 10.49 -27.48
C THR A 185 -16.25 11.98 -27.51
N THR A 186 -16.46 12.68 -26.39
CA THR A 186 -16.17 14.12 -26.27
C THR A 186 -14.91 14.41 -25.47
N ALA A 187 -14.34 13.39 -24.80
CA ALA A 187 -13.10 13.54 -24.06
C ALA A 187 -11.92 13.91 -24.99
N PRO A 188 -11.05 14.84 -24.57
CA PRO A 188 -9.87 15.22 -25.36
C PRO A 188 -8.95 14.01 -25.55
N LYS A 189 -8.40 13.86 -26.75
CA LYS A 189 -7.41 12.82 -27.06
C LYS A 189 -6.21 13.00 -26.14
N ALA A 190 -5.79 11.92 -25.48
CA ALA A 190 -4.60 11.94 -24.63
C ALA A 190 -3.39 12.48 -25.41
N ILE A 191 -2.70 13.46 -24.82
CA ILE A 191 -1.49 14.03 -25.43
C ILE A 191 -0.38 12.98 -25.30
N PRO A 192 0.15 12.43 -26.40
CA PRO A 192 1.26 11.50 -26.31
C PRO A 192 2.51 12.25 -25.84
N SER A 193 3.27 11.66 -24.92
CA SER A 193 4.57 12.19 -24.54
C SER A 193 5.53 12.06 -25.73
N ARG A 194 6.07 13.18 -26.22
CA ARG A 194 7.17 13.15 -27.19
C ARG A 194 8.45 12.76 -26.47
N ARG A 195 8.76 11.45 -26.45
CA ARG A 195 10.05 10.92 -26.00
C ARG A 195 10.97 10.70 -27.19
N THR A 196 12.13 11.35 -27.20
CA THR A 196 13.21 11.02 -28.15
C THR A 196 14.00 9.88 -27.52
N ILE A 197 13.96 8.70 -28.13
CA ILE A 197 14.74 7.55 -27.69
C ILE A 197 16.11 7.68 -28.35
N ASP A 198 17.17 7.74 -27.54
CA ASP A 198 18.52 7.61 -28.06
C ASP A 198 18.87 6.12 -28.21
N LEU A 199 18.91 5.64 -29.46
CA LEU A 199 19.25 4.25 -29.78
C LEU A 199 20.76 4.00 -29.82
N THR A 200 21.59 5.05 -29.69
CA THR A 200 23.05 4.93 -29.85
C THR A 200 23.76 4.37 -28.62
N THR A 201 23.12 4.47 -27.44
CA THR A 201 23.62 3.89 -26.19
C THR A 201 22.80 2.68 -25.76
N PRO A 202 23.37 1.45 -25.78
CA PRO A 202 22.67 0.26 -25.31
C PRO A 202 22.36 0.37 -23.81
N GLY A 203 21.12 0.02 -23.43
CA GLY A 203 20.67 -0.03 -22.03
C GLY A 203 20.16 1.29 -21.43
N GLN A 204 20.27 2.44 -22.10
CA GLN A 204 19.69 3.69 -21.59
C GLN A 204 18.16 3.63 -21.50
N TRP A 205 17.51 3.01 -22.48
CA TRP A 205 16.05 2.85 -22.51
C TRP A 205 15.51 2.08 -21.30
N SER A 206 16.14 0.95 -20.96
CA SER A 206 15.73 0.12 -19.82
C SER A 206 15.99 0.81 -18.48
N ALA A 207 17.13 1.48 -18.34
CA ALA A 207 17.47 2.21 -17.11
C ALA A 207 16.51 3.38 -16.83
N GLU A 208 16.08 4.08 -17.88
CA GLU A 208 15.13 5.18 -17.73
C GLU A 208 13.72 4.67 -17.42
N GLN A 209 13.29 3.54 -18.00
CA GLN A 209 12.04 2.90 -17.59
C GLN A 209 12.03 2.51 -16.11
N GLU A 210 13.14 1.97 -15.61
CA GLU A 210 13.28 1.58 -14.21
C GLU A 210 13.24 2.80 -13.27
N ARG A 211 13.87 3.92 -13.67
CA ARG A 211 13.76 5.21 -12.95
C ARG A 211 12.34 5.76 -12.94
N VAL A 212 11.66 5.75 -14.08
CA VAL A 212 10.28 6.24 -14.18
C VAL A 212 9.35 5.38 -13.33
N LYS A 213 9.53 4.05 -13.32
CA LYS A 213 8.82 3.11 -12.43
C LYS A 213 9.08 3.43 -10.96
N ALA A 214 10.33 3.71 -10.59
CA ALA A 214 10.68 4.09 -9.22
C ALA A 214 10.09 5.46 -8.80
N LEU A 215 9.98 6.41 -9.72
CA LEU A 215 9.43 7.75 -9.47
C LEU A 215 7.90 7.79 -9.42
N SER A 216 7.22 6.98 -10.24
CA SER A 216 5.76 6.91 -10.27
C SER A 216 5.18 6.34 -8.97
N GLY A 217 5.98 5.55 -8.23
CA GLY A 217 5.57 4.92 -6.98
C GLY A 217 4.36 3.99 -7.13
N ARG A 218 4.07 3.60 -8.37
CA ARG A 218 2.94 2.79 -8.79
C ARG A 218 3.51 1.50 -9.39
N ASP A 219 3.29 0.40 -8.69
CA ASP A 219 3.60 -0.93 -9.21
C ASP A 219 2.51 -1.27 -10.25
N ASP A 220 2.76 -0.88 -11.51
CA ASP A 220 1.81 -1.06 -12.62
C ASP A 220 1.59 -2.54 -13.01
N ASP A 221 2.23 -3.48 -12.32
CA ASP A 221 2.08 -4.94 -12.46
C ASP A 221 0.66 -5.45 -12.08
N LEU A 222 -0.24 -4.58 -11.59
CA LEU A 222 -1.61 -4.93 -11.23
C LEU A 222 -2.47 -5.43 -12.43
N PHE A 223 -2.05 -5.14 -13.66
CA PHE A 223 -2.76 -5.51 -14.90
C PHE A 223 -1.97 -6.43 -15.83
N ASP A 224 -0.79 -6.91 -15.41
CA ASP A 224 -0.05 -7.90 -16.20
C ASP A 224 -0.75 -9.26 -16.08
N GLN A 225 -1.69 -9.48 -17.01
CA GLN A 225 -2.47 -10.69 -17.19
C GLN A 225 -1.60 -11.95 -17.39
N SER A 226 -0.29 -11.80 -17.59
CA SER A 226 0.67 -12.89 -17.75
C SER A 226 0.79 -13.78 -16.51
N GLN A 227 0.57 -13.27 -15.29
CA GLN A 227 0.59 -14.12 -14.08
C GLN A 227 -0.63 -15.06 -13.99
N ILE A 228 -1.73 -14.74 -14.66
CA ILE A 228 -2.97 -15.54 -14.59
C ILE A 228 -2.84 -16.77 -15.51
N THR A 229 -2.16 -16.62 -16.65
CA THR A 229 -1.97 -17.72 -17.61
C THR A 229 -1.06 -18.82 -17.06
N GLU A 230 -0.07 -18.48 -16.23
CA GLU A 230 0.90 -19.43 -15.66
C GLU A 230 0.27 -20.36 -14.59
N LEU A 231 -0.82 -19.94 -13.94
CA LEU A 231 -1.53 -20.75 -12.94
C LEU A 231 -2.52 -21.76 -13.54
N ASP A 232 -2.99 -21.53 -14.78
CA ASP A 232 -3.92 -22.45 -15.46
C ASP A 232 -3.18 -23.58 -16.20
N GLU A 233 -1.91 -23.40 -16.58
CA GLU A 233 -1.11 -24.47 -17.23
C GLU A 233 -0.76 -25.63 -16.28
N GLU A 234 -0.60 -25.39 -14.98
CA GLU A 234 -0.33 -26.47 -14.02
C GLU A 234 -1.55 -27.37 -13.74
N ARG A 235 -2.77 -26.97 -14.15
CA ARG A 235 -4.01 -27.65 -13.73
C ARG A 235 -4.64 -28.56 -14.79
N ALA A 236 -4.03 -28.68 -15.96
CA ALA A 236 -4.60 -29.43 -17.08
C ALA A 236 -3.69 -30.57 -17.57
N VAL A 237 -3.29 -31.49 -16.68
CA VAL A 237 -2.81 -32.81 -17.10
C VAL A 237 -3.26 -33.87 -16.09
N ASN A 238 -4.47 -34.41 -16.30
CA ASN A 238 -4.84 -35.74 -15.82
C ASN A 238 -5.27 -36.52 -17.06
N GLU A 239 -4.35 -37.32 -17.60
CA GLU A 239 -4.67 -38.55 -18.33
C GLU A 239 -4.82 -39.70 -17.32
#